data_AF-A0A6G6YBS6-F1
#
_entry.id   AF-A0A6G6YBS6-F1
#
_cell.length_a   1.000
_cell.length_b   1.000
_cell.length_c   1.000
_cell.angle_alpha   90.00
_cell.angle_beta   90.00
_cell.angle_gamma   90.00
#
_symmetry.space_group_name_H-M   'P 1'
#
loop_
_entity.id
_entity.type
_entity.pdbx_description
1 polymer ?
#
loop_
_entity_poly.entity_id
_entity_poly.type
_entity_poly.pdbx_seq_one_letter_code
_entity_poly.pdbx_strand_id
1 'polypeptide(L)' 'MFGWTPDGFWNATPEELAALVRAAGGEEAAPPDGAVIARLKEQFPDG' A
#
# COMPACT_ATOMS: atom_id res chain seq x y z
N MET A 1 -13.84 -4.37 -2.65
CA MET A 1 -12.84 -5.38 -3.08
C MET A 1 -12.85 -5.37 -4.61
N PHE A 2 -11.71 -5.17 -5.27
CA PHE A 2 -11.63 -4.85 -6.71
C PHE A 2 -12.07 -5.97 -7.69
N GLY A 3 -12.59 -7.10 -7.18
CA GLY A 3 -13.14 -8.18 -8.03
C GLY A 3 -12.10 -8.93 -8.87
N TRP A 4 -10.81 -8.75 -8.60
CA TRP A 4 -9.73 -9.34 -9.38
C TRP A 4 -9.51 -10.82 -9.04
N THR A 5 -9.28 -11.61 -10.09
CA THR A 5 -8.71 -12.96 -9.95
C THR A 5 -7.20 -12.86 -9.72
N PRO A 6 -6.55 -13.89 -9.13
CA PRO A 6 -5.10 -13.92 -8.96
C PRO A 6 -4.34 -13.70 -10.28
N ASP A 7 -4.79 -14.31 -11.38
CA ASP A 7 -4.18 -14.13 -12.70
C ASP A 7 -4.29 -12.70 -13.22
N GLY A 8 -5.41 -12.02 -12.96
CA GLY A 8 -5.60 -10.62 -13.33
C GLY A 8 -4.62 -9.69 -12.61
N PHE A 9 -4.33 -9.98 -11.34
CA PHE A 9 -3.33 -9.23 -10.58
C PHE A 9 -1.91 -9.46 -11.10
N TRP A 10 -1.51 -10.71 -11.31
CA TRP A 10 -0.13 -11.03 -11.69
C TRP A 10 0.25 -10.67 -13.13
N ASN A 11 -0.73 -10.49 -14.02
CA ASN A 11 -0.49 -10.05 -15.40
C ASN A 11 -0.62 -8.52 -15.60
N ALA A 12 -1.07 -7.77 -14.59
CA ALA A 12 -1.22 -6.32 -14.70
C ALA A 12 0.14 -5.62 -14.84
N THR A 13 0.19 -4.52 -15.59
CA THR A 13 1.42 -3.73 -15.69
C THR A 13 1.66 -2.90 -14.43
N PRO A 14 2.92 -2.51 -14.13
CA PRO A 14 3.20 -1.60 -13.04
C PRO A 14 2.44 -0.27 -13.12
N GLU A 15 2.21 0.28 -14.32
CA GLU A 15 1.44 1.51 -14.49
C GLU A 15 -0.04 1.35 -14.14
N GLU A 16 -0.64 0.23 -14.52
CA GLU A 16 -2.04 -0.11 -14.20
C GLU A 16 -2.22 -0.29 -12.69
N LEU A 17 -1.29 -0.99 -12.04
CA LEU A 17 -1.27 -1.15 -10.59
C LEU A 17 -1.10 0.19 -9.88
N ALA A 18 -0.18 1.03 -10.35
CA ALA A 18 0.03 2.36 -9.77
C ALA A 18 -1.20 3.26 -9.93
N ALA A 19 -1.88 3.20 -11.08
CA ALA A 19 -3.14 3.92 -11.30
C ALA A 19 -4.24 3.45 -10.35
N LEU A 20 -4.35 2.14 -10.15
CA LEU A 20 -5.30 1.54 -9.19
C LEU A 20 -4.99 1.98 -7.75
N VAL A 21 -3.74 1.89 -7.32
CA VAL A 21 -3.32 2.29 -5.97
C VAL A 21 -3.60 3.76 -5.72
N ARG A 22 -3.33 4.64 -6.69
CA ARG A 22 -3.68 6.07 -6.59
C ARG A 22 -5.18 6.29 -6.50
N ALA A 23 -5.97 5.59 -7.32
CA ALA A 23 -7.43 5.69 -7.29
C ALA A 23 -8.03 5.16 -5.97
N ALA A 24 -7.40 4.15 -5.36
CA ALA A 24 -7.84 3.53 -4.12
C ALA A 24 -7.38 4.28 -2.86
N GLY A 25 -6.17 4.84 -2.89
CA GLY A 25 -5.45 5.36 -1.73
C GLY A 25 -5.74 6.82 -1.37
N GLY A 26 -6.44 7.57 -2.22
CA GLY A 26 -6.62 9.01 -2.00
C GLY A 26 -5.31 9.80 -2.12
N GLU A 27 -5.25 11.02 -1.57
CA GLU A 27 -4.04 11.86 -1.62
C GLU A 27 -2.81 11.13 -1.10
N GLU A 28 -1.68 11.28 -1.82
CA GLU A 28 -0.40 10.68 -1.50
C GLU A 28 0.07 11.17 -0.12
N ALA A 29 -0.11 10.34 0.90
CA ALA A 29 0.38 10.63 2.23
C ALA A 29 1.91 10.58 2.24
N ALA A 30 2.54 11.57 2.88
CA ALA A 30 3.98 11.58 3.05
C ALA A 30 4.44 10.28 3.74
N PRO A 31 5.58 9.69 3.32
CA PRO A 31 6.14 8.52 3.99
C PRO A 31 6.32 8.80 5.49
N PRO A 32 6.07 7.82 6.38
CA PRO A 32 6.27 8.01 7.81
C PRO A 32 7.75 8.28 8.09
N ASP A 33 8.01 9.27 8.95
CA ASP A 33 9.36 9.56 9.40
C ASP A 33 9.85 8.52 10.43
N GLY A 34 11.13 8.63 10.81
CA GLY A 34 11.74 7.71 11.78
C GLY A 34 11.06 7.69 13.15
N ALA A 35 10.46 8.80 13.59
CA ALA A 35 9.76 8.88 14.86
C ALA A 35 8.41 8.14 14.81
N VAL A 36 7.68 8.27 13.69
CA VAL A 36 6.46 7.51 13.43
C VAL A 36 6.78 6.01 13.38
N ILE A 37 7.85 5.61 12.68
CA ILE A 37 8.26 4.20 12.61
C ILE A 37 8.63 3.65 13.99
N ALA A 38 9.38 4.41 14.81
CA ALA A 38 9.73 4.00 16.17
C ALA A 38 8.49 3.74 17.03
N ARG A 39 7.52 4.67 17.00
CA ARG A 39 6.25 4.53 17.71
C ARG A 39 5.44 3.31 17.25
N LEU A 40 5.41 3.02 15.94
CA LEU A 40 4.71 1.85 15.42
C LEU A 40 5.35 0.54 15.92
N LYS A 41 6.68 0.47 15.97
CA LYS A 41 7.40 -0.71 16.50
C LYS A 41 7.11 -0.97 17.98
N GLU A 42 6.96 0.09 18.78
CA GLU A 42 6.56 -0.04 20.20
C GLU A 42 5.11 -0.51 20.36
N GLN A 43 4.22 -0.08 19.47
CA GLN A 43 2.79 -0.44 19.49
C GLN A 43 2.51 -1.86 18.99
N PHE A 44 3.35 -2.40 18.12
CA PHE A 44 3.22 -3.74 17.54
C PHE A 44 4.52 -4.54 17.75
N PRO A 45 4.80 -5.00 18.99
CA PRO A 45 6.07 -5.66 19.33
C PRO A 45 6.22 -7.07 18.72
N ASP A 46 5.13 -7.68 18.27
CA ASP A 46 5.06 -9.09 17.86
C ASP A 46 5.22 -9.29 16.34
N GLY A 47 6.17 -8.58 15.73
CA GLY A 47 6.38 -8.52 14.26
C GLY A 47 6.25 -9.85 13.51
#